data_AF-W7QFK7-F1
#
_entry.id   AF-W7QFK7-F1
#
_cell.length_a   1.000
_cell.length_b   1.000
_cell.length_c   1.000
_cell.angle_alpha   90.00
_cell.angle_beta   90.00
_cell.angle_gamma   90.00
#
_symmetry.space_group_name_H-M   'P 1'
#
loop_
_entity.id
_entity.type
_entity.pdbx_description
1 polymer ?
#
loop_
_entity_poly.entity_id
_entity_poly.type
_entity_poly.pdbx_seq_one_letter_code
_entity_poly.pdbx_strand_id
1 'polypeptide(L)'
;MVNNAINVSAYKGLPPSEVGDDRHYISDGPLYPVEDILNLLEVGESTTILWTRQCKSHVQQLSYEIADVQKLIRQAITQGQYVNSQWCVQKPTGPWAACDGYRLFRDEWVEYAYKEMRYEYYVKFAIGKTGKLLLLVSCHLSR
;
A
#
# COMPACT_ATOMS: atom_id res chain seq x y z
N MET A 1 12.74 23.40 -13.20
CA MET A 1 11.71 22.72 -12.39
C MET A 1 12.39 22.24 -11.12
N VAL A 2 11.88 22.61 -9.94
CA VAL A 2 12.45 22.16 -8.66
C VAL A 2 11.87 20.77 -8.36
N ASN A 3 12.66 19.72 -8.58
CA ASN A 3 12.33 18.37 -8.11
C ASN A 3 12.43 18.37 -6.58
N ASN A 4 11.33 18.65 -5.89
CA ASN A 4 11.23 18.39 -4.46
C ASN A 4 11.06 16.87 -4.25
N ALA A 5 12.13 16.12 -4.50
CA ALA A 5 12.23 14.69 -4.20
C ALA A 5 12.30 14.50 -2.68
N ILE A 6 11.19 14.78 -1.99
CA ILE A 6 11.08 14.67 -0.54
C ILE A 6 10.56 13.28 -0.22
N ASN A 7 11.37 12.50 0.49
CA ASN A 7 10.93 11.27 1.12
C ASN A 7 10.07 11.58 2.36
N VAL A 8 8.79 11.19 2.29
CA VAL A 8 7.81 11.33 3.39
C VAL A 8 7.63 10.05 4.21
N SER A 9 8.27 8.96 3.82
CA SER A 9 8.26 7.69 4.53
C SER A 9 9.35 7.64 5.63
N ALA A 10 9.16 6.78 6.61
CA ALA A 10 10.10 6.52 7.70
C ALA A 10 11.36 5.76 7.24
N TYR A 11 11.36 5.23 6.01
CA TYR A 11 12.54 4.63 5.41
C TYR A 11 13.66 5.68 5.27
N LYS A 12 14.90 5.33 5.61
CA LYS A 12 16.04 6.26 5.66
C LYS A 12 16.69 6.53 4.31
N GLY A 13 16.31 5.80 3.26
CA GLY A 13 16.87 5.99 1.92
C GLY A 13 16.49 7.32 1.28
N LEU A 14 17.22 7.68 0.23
CA LEU A 14 16.96 8.85 -0.59
C LEU A 14 16.13 8.44 -1.82
N PRO A 15 15.11 9.24 -2.18
CA PRO A 15 14.34 8.99 -3.39
C PRO A 15 15.19 9.28 -4.63
N PRO A 16 14.82 8.72 -5.79
CA PRO A 16 15.46 9.01 -7.07
C PRO A 16 15.44 10.51 -7.39
N SER A 17 16.48 10.99 -8.07
CA SER A 17 16.62 12.39 -8.49
C SER A 17 15.72 12.77 -9.69
N GLU A 18 15.31 11.78 -10.47
CA GLU A 18 14.49 11.95 -11.67
C GLU A 18 13.11 11.35 -11.46
N VAL A 19 12.07 12.10 -11.84
CA VAL A 19 10.73 11.55 -11.97
C VAL A 19 10.61 10.99 -13.38
N GLY A 20 10.80 9.68 -13.52
CA GLY A 20 10.51 8.93 -14.75
C GLY A 20 9.31 8.02 -14.57
N ASP A 21 8.85 7.41 -15.67
CA ASP A 21 7.83 6.34 -15.63
C ASP A 21 8.40 5.00 -15.14
N ASP A 22 9.71 4.93 -14.92
CA ASP A 22 10.38 3.71 -14.48
C ASP A 22 10.09 3.39 -13.01
N ARG A 23 9.93 2.09 -12.73
CA ARG A 23 9.75 1.61 -11.37
C ARG A 23 11.10 1.59 -10.64
N HIS A 24 11.21 2.41 -9.60
CA HIS A 24 12.40 2.46 -8.76
C HIS A 24 12.30 1.49 -7.59
N TYR A 25 12.80 0.26 -7.79
CA TYR A 25 12.84 -0.78 -6.76
C TYR A 25 13.89 -0.51 -5.68
N ILE A 26 13.60 -0.98 -4.47
CA ILE A 26 14.51 -0.96 -3.31
C ILE A 26 14.82 -2.42 -2.97
N SER A 27 16.10 -2.76 -2.86
CA SER A 27 16.58 -4.10 -2.52
C SER A 27 16.40 -4.42 -1.03
N ASP A 28 16.63 -5.68 -0.65
CA ASP A 28 16.76 -6.17 0.74
C ASP A 28 15.45 -6.54 1.48
N GLY A 29 14.36 -6.76 0.73
CA GLY A 29 13.11 -7.27 1.29
C GLY A 29 12.23 -6.16 1.90
N PRO A 30 11.25 -6.52 2.76
CA PRO A 30 10.36 -5.56 3.37
C PRO A 30 11.10 -4.47 4.16
N LEU A 31 10.72 -3.22 3.96
CA LEU A 31 11.31 -2.06 4.62
C LEU A 31 10.78 -1.87 6.05
N TYR A 32 9.58 -2.36 6.33
CA TYR A 32 8.90 -2.17 7.61
C TYR A 32 8.70 -3.50 8.34
N PRO A 33 9.17 -3.63 9.58
CA PRO A 33 8.88 -4.80 10.41
C PRO A 33 7.37 -5.04 10.52
N VAL A 34 6.95 -6.30 10.41
CA VAL A 34 5.53 -6.68 10.53
C VAL A 34 4.93 -6.23 11.86
N GLU A 35 5.70 -6.30 12.94
CA GLU A 35 5.29 -5.85 14.28
C GLU A 35 4.94 -4.36 14.33
N ASP A 36 5.71 -3.50 13.67
CA ASP A 36 5.44 -2.06 13.61
C ASP A 36 4.12 -1.78 12.88
N ILE A 37 3.88 -2.52 11.79
CA ILE A 37 2.63 -2.40 11.02
C ILE A 37 1.45 -2.87 11.87
N LEU A 38 1.56 -4.02 12.53
CA LEU A 38 0.48 -4.52 13.39
C LEU A 38 0.18 -3.55 14.53
N ASN A 39 1.21 -3.01 15.19
CA ASN A 39 1.05 -2.00 16.25
C ASN A 39 0.30 -0.76 15.74
N LEU A 40 0.63 -0.26 14.54
CA LEU A 40 -0.08 0.88 13.94
C LEU A 40 -1.55 0.59 13.61
N LEU A 41 -1.86 -0.65 13.22
CA LEU A 41 -3.23 -1.08 12.95
C LEU A 41 -4.05 -1.20 14.25
N GLU A 42 -3.44 -1.59 15.37
CA GLU A 42 -4.13 -1.66 16.68
C GLU A 42 -4.50 -0.29 17.27
N VAL A 43 -3.77 0.78 16.91
CA VAL A 43 -4.09 2.15 17.40
C VAL A 43 -5.44 2.65 16.87
N GLY A 44 -5.94 2.07 15.76
CA GLY A 44 -7.25 2.36 15.18
C GLY A 44 -7.19 3.09 13.85
N GLU A 45 -8.34 3.36 13.26
CA GLU A 45 -8.49 3.80 11.87
C GLU A 45 -7.79 5.13 11.53
N SER A 46 -7.60 6.01 12.52
CA SER A 46 -6.97 7.33 12.33
C SER A 46 -5.48 7.28 11.92
N THR A 47 -4.84 6.12 12.06
CA THR A 47 -3.45 5.88 11.63
C THR A 47 -3.34 5.55 10.15
N THR A 48 -4.45 5.31 9.46
CA THR A 48 -4.51 4.74 8.11
C THR A 48 -4.98 5.80 7.12
N ILE A 49 -4.09 6.25 6.23
CA ILE A 49 -4.36 7.34 5.28
C ILE A 49 -4.27 6.84 3.85
N LEU A 50 -5.38 6.93 3.11
CA LEU A 50 -5.40 6.70 1.66
C LEU A 50 -4.65 7.83 0.94
N TRP A 51 -3.45 7.54 0.43
CA TRP A 51 -2.46 8.56 0.10
C TRP A 51 -2.63 9.16 -1.30
N THR A 52 -3.09 8.37 -2.27
CA THR A 52 -3.31 8.82 -3.66
C THR A 52 -4.78 8.86 -4.04
N ARG A 53 -5.13 9.69 -5.04
CA ARG A 53 -6.49 9.75 -5.58
C ARG A 53 -6.94 8.40 -6.14
N GLN A 54 -6.01 7.68 -6.80
CA GLN A 54 -6.30 6.36 -7.36
C GLN A 54 -6.60 5.34 -6.26
N CYS A 55 -5.83 5.34 -5.17
CA CYS A 55 -6.10 4.48 -4.02
C CYS A 55 -7.50 4.73 -3.43
N LYS A 56 -7.89 6.00 -3.25
CA LYS A 56 -9.24 6.36 -2.80
C LYS A 56 -10.32 5.82 -3.74
N SER A 57 -10.13 5.96 -5.05
CA SER A 57 -11.06 5.45 -6.06
C SER A 57 -11.19 3.92 -6.00
N HIS A 58 -10.09 3.18 -5.83
CA HIS A 58 -10.12 1.72 -5.73
C HIS A 58 -10.83 1.25 -4.46
N VAL A 59 -10.54 1.87 -3.32
CA VAL A 59 -11.21 1.54 -2.05
C VAL A 59 -12.73 1.78 -2.15
N GLN A 60 -13.14 2.89 -2.77
CA GLN A 60 -14.55 3.17 -3.04
C GLN A 60 -15.20 2.14 -3.99
N GLN A 61 -14.50 1.72 -5.05
CA GLN A 61 -15.00 0.69 -5.98
C GLN A 61 -15.20 -0.67 -5.30
N LEU A 62 -14.37 -0.98 -4.31
CA LEU A 62 -14.53 -2.16 -3.47
C LEU A 62 -15.62 -2.01 -2.40
N SER A 63 -16.18 -0.81 -2.24
CA SER A 63 -17.09 -0.48 -1.12
C SER A 63 -16.46 -0.80 0.24
N TYR A 64 -15.15 -0.56 0.36
CA TYR A 64 -14.39 -0.77 1.60
C TYR A 64 -14.35 0.50 2.42
N GLU A 65 -14.52 0.35 3.74
CA GLU A 65 -14.20 1.39 4.70
C GLU A 65 -12.75 1.26 5.19
N ILE A 66 -12.27 2.23 5.98
CA ILE A 66 -10.91 2.20 6.53
C ILE A 66 -10.67 0.94 7.37
N ALA A 67 -11.66 0.48 8.12
CA ALA A 67 -11.60 -0.78 8.84
C ALA A 67 -11.31 -1.98 7.93
N ASP A 68 -11.93 -2.04 6.74
CA ASP A 68 -11.72 -3.14 5.79
C ASP A 68 -10.34 -3.06 5.14
N VAL A 69 -9.86 -1.84 4.87
CA VAL A 69 -8.49 -1.61 4.43
C VAL A 69 -7.49 -2.10 5.49
N GLN A 70 -7.71 -1.81 6.77
CA GLN A 70 -6.84 -2.29 7.86
C GLN A 70 -6.84 -3.82 7.97
N LYS A 71 -8.01 -4.46 7.86
CA LYS A 71 -8.11 -5.94 7.79
C LYS A 71 -7.32 -6.49 6.60
N LEU A 72 -7.44 -5.86 5.43
CA LEU A 72 -6.74 -6.28 4.22
C LEU A 72 -5.21 -6.16 4.39
N ILE A 73 -4.71 -5.07 4.96
CA ILE A 73 -3.26 -4.90 5.25
C ILE A 73 -2.80 -6.00 6.21
N ARG A 74 -3.53 -6.22 7.31
CA ARG A 74 -3.20 -7.25 8.30
C ARG A 74 -3.11 -8.63 7.65
N GLN A 75 -4.09 -8.99 6.82
CA GLN A 75 -4.05 -10.26 6.09
C GLN A 75 -2.89 -10.32 5.10
N ALA A 76 -2.63 -9.24 4.37
CA ALA A 76 -1.55 -9.23 3.37
C ALA A 76 -0.17 -9.45 3.99
N ILE A 77 0.12 -8.89 5.17
CA ILE A 77 1.42 -9.05 5.84
C ILE A 77 1.55 -10.34 6.66
N THR A 78 0.43 -10.96 7.07
CA THR A 78 0.46 -12.18 7.91
C THR A 78 0.20 -13.47 7.12
N GLN A 79 -0.58 -13.40 6.05
CA GLN A 79 -1.04 -14.54 5.25
C GLN A 79 -0.67 -14.40 3.78
N GLY A 80 -0.35 -13.18 3.33
CA GLY A 80 0.06 -12.89 1.96
C GLY A 80 1.54 -13.13 1.73
N GLN A 81 1.99 -12.67 0.57
CA GLN A 81 3.37 -12.80 0.11
C GLN A 81 3.93 -11.41 -0.17
N TYR A 82 5.09 -11.10 0.40
CA TYR A 82 5.87 -9.93 -0.01
C TYR A 82 6.25 -10.05 -1.49
N VAL A 83 6.09 -8.96 -2.24
CA VAL A 83 6.40 -8.90 -3.67
C VAL A 83 7.67 -8.09 -3.91
N ASN A 84 7.69 -6.83 -3.46
CA ASN A 84 8.83 -5.94 -3.61
C ASN A 84 8.69 -4.69 -2.74
N SER A 85 9.80 -3.95 -2.62
CA SER A 85 9.82 -2.60 -2.09
C SER A 85 10.19 -1.63 -3.20
N GLN A 86 9.58 -0.45 -3.21
CA GLN A 86 9.82 0.53 -4.27
C GLN A 86 9.48 1.95 -3.84
N TRP A 87 10.13 2.92 -4.47
CA TRP A 87 9.73 4.31 -4.40
C TRP A 87 8.43 4.55 -5.18
N CYS A 88 7.50 5.28 -4.57
CA CYS A 88 6.23 5.66 -5.16
C CYS A 88 6.02 7.16 -5.03
N VAL A 89 5.59 7.80 -6.13
CA VAL A 89 5.19 9.20 -6.13
C VAL A 89 3.71 9.35 -5.82
N GLN A 90 3.33 10.36 -5.03
CA GLN A 90 1.91 10.64 -4.78
C GLN A 90 1.17 11.10 -6.05
N LYS A 91 1.89 11.87 -6.88
CA LYS A 91 1.49 12.46 -8.18
C LYS A 91 2.78 12.82 -8.93
N PRO A 92 2.75 13.11 -10.25
CA PRO A 92 3.97 13.33 -11.06
C PRO A 92 4.96 14.41 -10.56
N THR A 93 4.56 15.28 -9.64
CA THR A 93 5.44 16.29 -9.02
C THR A 93 5.35 16.28 -7.48
N GLY A 94 4.82 15.19 -6.93
CA GLY A 94 4.55 15.04 -5.50
C GLY A 94 5.72 14.45 -4.71
N PRO A 95 5.56 14.37 -3.38
CA PRO A 95 6.51 13.66 -2.53
C PRO A 95 6.59 12.17 -2.85
N TRP A 96 7.68 11.56 -2.43
CA TRP A 96 7.97 10.14 -2.57
C TRP A 96 7.79 9.40 -1.25
N ALA A 97 7.29 8.17 -1.32
CA ALA A 97 7.30 7.23 -0.21
C ALA A 97 7.96 5.92 -0.66
N ALA A 98 8.83 5.37 0.18
CA ALA A 98 9.32 4.02 -0.01
C ALA A 98 8.24 3.06 0.52
N CYS A 99 7.72 2.20 -0.33
CA CYS A 99 6.59 1.35 0.01
C CYS A 99 6.93 -0.12 -0.14
N ASP A 100 6.39 -0.93 0.77
CA ASP A 100 6.33 -2.38 0.60
C ASP A 100 5.05 -2.77 -0.14
N GLY A 101 5.18 -3.71 -1.07
CA GLY A 101 4.09 -4.33 -1.81
C GLY A 101 3.90 -5.78 -1.40
N TYR A 102 2.66 -6.15 -1.09
CA TYR A 102 2.23 -7.49 -0.72
C TYR A 102 1.12 -7.96 -1.65
N ARG A 103 1.11 -9.25 -1.93
CA ARG A 103 0.04 -9.94 -2.64
C ARG A 103 -0.72 -10.83 -1.68
N LEU A 104 -2.04 -10.77 -1.73
CA LEU A 104 -2.93 -11.62 -0.95
C LEU A 104 -3.97 -12.25 -1.87
N PHE A 105 -4.15 -13.57 -1.77
CA PHE A 105 -5.28 -14.24 -2.40
C PHE A 105 -6.38 -14.45 -1.37
N ARG A 106 -7.63 -14.15 -1.74
CA ARG A 106 -8.80 -14.39 -0.91
C ARG A 106 -9.90 -15.01 -1.73
N ASP A 107 -10.55 -16.02 -1.19
CA ASP A 107 -11.83 -16.48 -1.74
C ASP A 107 -12.92 -15.57 -1.17
N GLU A 108 -13.71 -14.97 -2.06
CA GLU A 108 -14.81 -14.07 -1.69
C GLU A 108 -16.10 -14.57 -2.30
N TRP A 109 -17.18 -14.49 -1.52
CA TRP A 109 -18.51 -14.75 -2.01
C TRP A 109 -18.94 -13.64 -2.96
N VAL A 110 -19.28 -14.02 -4.20
CA VAL A 110 -19.72 -13.08 -5.23
C VAL A 110 -21.22 -13.21 -5.39
N GLU A 111 -21.96 -12.24 -4.82
CA GLU A 111 -23.44 -12.28 -4.78
C GLU A 111 -24.08 -12.44 -6.17
N TYR A 112 -23.57 -11.76 -7.18
CA TYR A 112 -24.14 -11.84 -8.54
C TYR A 112 -23.86 -13.18 -9.24
N ALA A 113 -22.81 -13.90 -8.82
CA ALA A 113 -22.38 -15.16 -9.41
C ALA A 113 -22.80 -16.37 -8.58
N TYR A 114 -23.33 -16.15 -7.36
CA TYR A 114 -23.73 -17.17 -6.40
C TYR A 114 -22.67 -18.24 -6.15
N LYS A 115 -21.40 -17.82 -6.06
CA LYS A 115 -20.26 -18.71 -5.81
C LYS A 115 -19.10 -17.98 -5.15
N GLU A 116 -18.20 -18.74 -4.54
CA GLU A 116 -16.89 -18.24 -4.15
C GLU A 116 -16.02 -18.02 -5.40
N MET A 117 -15.34 -16.88 -5.43
CA MET A 117 -14.37 -16.54 -6.46
C MET A 117 -13.07 -16.10 -5.78
N ARG A 118 -11.95 -16.53 -6.35
CA ARG A 118 -10.64 -16.16 -5.85
C ARG A 118 -10.20 -14.81 -6.40
N TYR A 119 -9.97 -13.85 -5.52
CA TYR A 119 -9.45 -12.52 -5.80
C TYR A 119 -7.97 -12.42 -5.44
N GLU A 120 -7.25 -11.55 -6.14
CA GLU A 120 -5.85 -11.21 -5.88
C GLU A 120 -5.75 -9.74 -5.54
N TYR A 121 -5.40 -9.47 -4.29
CA TYR A 121 -5.20 -8.13 -3.77
C TYR A 121 -3.73 -7.75 -3.81
N TYR A 122 -3.43 -6.58 -4.36
CA TYR A 122 -2.10 -5.99 -4.30
C TYR A 122 -2.08 -4.79 -3.35
N VAL A 123 -1.59 -5.02 -2.15
CA VAL A 123 -1.56 -4.01 -1.08
C VAL A 123 -0.19 -3.38 -1.05
N LYS A 124 -0.12 -2.06 -1.19
CA LYS A 124 1.12 -1.31 -1.03
C LYS A 124 0.98 -0.26 0.06
N PHE A 125 1.98 -0.13 0.93
CA PHE A 125 1.95 0.82 2.03
C PHE A 125 3.34 1.28 2.44
N ALA A 126 3.38 2.38 3.17
CA ALA A 126 4.57 2.88 3.85
C ALA A 126 4.22 3.36 5.25
N ILE A 127 5.16 3.29 6.19
CA ILE A 127 5.07 4.10 7.41
C ILE A 127 5.54 5.51 7.05
N GLY A 128 4.70 6.52 7.26
CA GLY A 128 5.06 7.93 7.12
C GLY A 128 5.96 8.41 8.26
N LYS A 129 6.75 9.47 8.03
CA LYS A 129 7.60 10.07 9.09
C LYS A 129 6.83 10.54 10.33
N THR A 130 5.53 10.75 10.20
CA THR A 130 4.63 11.10 11.29
C THR A 130 4.10 9.89 12.07
N GLY A 131 4.55 8.67 11.74
CA GLY A 131 4.10 7.43 12.37
C GLY A 131 2.72 6.95 11.87
N LYS A 132 2.21 7.48 10.76
CA LYS A 132 0.94 7.03 10.15
C LYS A 132 1.21 6.12 8.96
N LEU A 133 0.35 5.13 8.74
CA LEU A 133 0.36 4.33 7.52
C LEU A 133 -0.11 5.17 6.32
N LEU A 134 0.79 5.37 5.37
CA LEU A 134 0.52 5.96 4.06
C LEU A 134 0.20 4.83 3.09
N LEU A 135 -1.02 4.82 2.56
CA LEU A 135 -1.55 3.67 1.83
C LEU A 135 -1.72 3.90 0.34
N LEU A 136 -1.37 2.85 -0.40
CA LEU A 136 -1.52 2.64 -1.82
C LEU A 136 -2.16 1.25 -2.03
N VAL A 137 -3.46 1.13 -1.83
CA VAL A 137 -4.18 -0.11 -2.18
C VAL A 137 -4.53 -0.09 -3.67
N SER A 138 -4.20 -1.17 -4.37
CA SER A 138 -4.71 -1.48 -5.71
C SER A 138 -5.31 -2.87 -5.73
N CYS A 139 -6.54 -3.00 -6.22
CA CYS A 139 -7.19 -4.29 -6.37
C CYS A 139 -7.35 -4.61 -7.86
N HIS A 140 -7.04 -5.84 -8.22
CA HIS A 140 -7.24 -6.37 -9.56
C HIS A 140 -7.97 -7.71 -9.44
N LEU A 141 -8.90 -8.00 -10.36
CA LEU A 141 -9.42 -9.36 -10.44
C LEU A 141 -8.25 -10.27 -10.84
N SER A 142 -8.00 -11.35 -10.08
CA SER A 142 -7.07 -12.38 -10.52
C SER A 142 -7.68 -13.04 -11.75
N ARG A 143 -6.88 -13.17 -12.83
CA ARG A 143 -7.29 -13.88 -14.04
C ARG A 143 -6.95 -15.35 -13.94
#